data_AF-A0A8H3AXX9-F1
#
_entry.id   AF-A0A8H3AXX9-F1
#
_cell.length_a   1.000
_cell.length_b   1.000
_cell.length_c   1.000
_cell.angle_alpha   90.00
_cell.angle_beta   90.00
_cell.angle_gamma   90.00
#
_symmetry.space_group_name_H-M   'P 1'
#
loop_
_entity.id
_entity.type
_entity.pdbx_description
1 polymer ?
#
loop_
_entity_poly.entity_id
_entity_poly.type
_entity_poly.pdbx_seq_one_letter_code
_entity_poly.pdbx_strand_id
1 'polypeptide(L)'
;MYVNELKKCGYIDPMPYWDWTRDSGTAEAFINSEIFHPTKGFGSIGTTGACVQNGPYAGMKPNFPERHCLKRGFNLSSAEPEQWTNMEIHKIMRYPDFLNFWNKTERWTHDRVHNAIGGDMLEHYSPNDPLFYLHHAQIDRMWTLWQGRNKTRLSDYAGNTSHNTTKNMALLSDIMTILGLGKNRTVGSVMDTRANGLCYMYDDDEYQLNLTPEINNYDRVMIVQ
;
A
#
# COMPACT_ATOMS: atom_id res chain seq x y z
N MET A 1 -8.80 -3.31 -7.97
CA MET A 1 -10.15 -3.82 -7.60
C MET A 1 -10.88 -2.84 -6.70
N TYR A 2 -10.34 -2.50 -5.54
CA TYR A 2 -10.95 -1.52 -4.61
C TYR A 2 -11.40 -0.21 -5.29
N VAL A 3 -10.54 0.38 -6.13
CA VAL A 3 -10.87 1.59 -6.92
C VAL A 3 -12.12 1.40 -7.80
N ASN A 4 -12.32 0.22 -8.40
CA ASN A 4 -13.51 -0.04 -9.21
C ASN A 4 -14.78 -0.12 -8.36
N GLU A 5 -14.69 -0.61 -7.11
CA GLU A 5 -15.82 -0.61 -6.18
C GLU A 5 -16.14 0.81 -5.69
N LEU A 6 -15.12 1.64 -5.41
CA LEU A 6 -15.31 3.06 -5.11
C LEU A 6 -16.02 3.79 -6.26
N LYS A 7 -15.63 3.53 -7.52
CA LYS A 7 -16.27 4.11 -8.71
C LYS A 7 -17.77 3.76 -8.79
N LYS A 8 -18.17 2.53 -8.42
CA LYS A 8 -19.60 2.14 -8.35
C LYS A 8 -20.37 2.93 -7.29
N CYS A 9 -19.69 3.39 -6.24
CA CYS A 9 -20.24 4.26 -5.20
C CYS A 9 -20.19 5.75 -5.55
N GLY A 10 -19.79 6.11 -6.78
CA GLY A 10 -19.75 7.50 -7.26
C GLY A 10 -18.44 8.24 -7.00
N TYR A 11 -17.39 7.55 -6.54
CA TYR A 11 -16.06 8.15 -6.44
C TYR A 11 -15.49 8.39 -7.84
N ILE A 12 -15.16 9.65 -8.14
CA ILE A 12 -14.63 10.07 -9.45
C ILE A 12 -13.20 10.57 -9.39
N ASP A 13 -12.68 10.83 -8.19
CA ASP A 13 -11.35 11.39 -8.00
C ASP A 13 -10.26 10.33 -8.17
N PRO A 14 -9.00 10.74 -8.38
CA PRO A 14 -7.84 9.85 -8.35
C PRO A 14 -7.77 9.03 -7.05
N MET A 15 -7.29 7.78 -7.11
CA MET A 15 -7.02 7.03 -5.89
C MET A 15 -5.87 7.72 -5.12
N PRO A 16 -6.01 7.99 -3.81
CA PRO A 16 -4.89 8.53 -3.05
C PRO A 16 -3.88 7.44 -2.65
N TYR A 17 -2.61 7.81 -2.49
CA TYR A 17 -1.61 7.04 -1.75
C TYR A 17 -1.08 7.84 -0.56
N TRP A 18 -0.67 7.16 0.51
CA TRP A 18 -0.11 7.79 1.70
C TRP A 18 1.41 7.63 1.71
N ASP A 19 2.14 8.73 1.50
CA ASP A 19 3.60 8.74 1.58
C ASP A 19 4.09 8.87 3.03
N TRP A 20 4.20 7.75 3.73
CA TRP A 20 4.63 7.71 5.15
C TRP A 20 6.02 8.29 5.38
N THR A 21 6.83 8.42 4.34
CA THR A 21 8.19 8.97 4.48
C THR A 21 8.16 10.42 4.95
N ARG A 22 7.06 11.14 4.68
CA ARG A 22 6.80 12.51 5.15
C ARG A 22 6.48 12.58 6.65
N ASP A 23 5.99 11.48 7.20
CA ASP A 23 5.56 11.33 8.60
C ASP A 23 6.49 10.39 9.39
N SER A 24 7.75 10.32 8.99
CA SER A 24 8.74 9.36 9.49
C SER A 24 9.74 10.00 10.48
N GLY A 25 10.63 9.18 11.04
CA GLY A 25 11.73 9.62 11.89
C GLY A 25 11.41 9.72 13.37
N THR A 26 10.22 10.19 13.75
CA THR A 26 9.79 10.25 15.16
C THR A 26 8.35 9.76 15.33
N ALA A 27 8.03 9.28 16.52
CA ALA A 27 6.65 8.93 16.88
C ALA A 27 5.72 10.13 16.79
N GLU A 28 6.20 11.32 17.17
CA GLU A 28 5.43 12.56 17.10
C GLU A 28 5.06 12.91 15.65
N ALA A 29 6.02 12.83 14.71
CA ALA A 29 5.75 13.08 13.30
C ALA A 29 4.70 12.11 12.75
N PHE A 30 4.82 10.83 13.09
CA PHE A 30 3.88 9.82 12.63
C PHE A 30 2.46 10.02 13.19
N ILE A 31 2.33 10.19 14.51
CA ILE A 31 1.02 10.36 15.17
C ILE A 31 0.31 11.64 14.70
N ASN A 32 1.07 12.69 14.39
CA ASN A 32 0.54 13.97 13.90
C ASN A 32 0.36 14.04 12.39
N SER A 33 0.56 12.93 11.66
CA SER A 33 0.27 12.86 10.23
C SER A 33 -1.16 13.32 9.94
N GLU A 34 -1.33 14.09 8.87
CA GLU A 34 -2.64 14.56 8.41
C GLU A 34 -3.59 13.40 8.06
N ILE A 35 -3.04 12.22 7.76
CA ILE A 35 -3.80 10.99 7.54
C ILE A 35 -4.62 10.58 8.77
N PHE A 36 -4.18 10.94 9.97
CA PHE A 36 -4.88 10.67 11.23
C PHE A 36 -5.73 11.86 11.68
N HIS A 37 -5.82 12.92 10.88
CA HIS A 37 -6.64 14.08 11.22
C HIS A 37 -8.14 13.70 11.22
N PRO A 38 -8.92 14.09 12.23
CA PRO A 38 -10.34 13.73 12.34
C PRO A 38 -11.21 14.19 11.16
N THR A 39 -10.95 15.34 10.56
CA THR A 39 -11.84 15.88 9.49
C THR A 39 -11.25 15.81 8.09
N LYS A 40 -9.94 15.71 7.98
CA LYS A 40 -9.21 15.75 6.70
C LYS A 40 -8.68 14.37 6.31
N GLY A 41 -8.34 13.56 7.32
CA GLY A 41 -7.85 12.20 7.15
C GLY A 41 -8.88 11.16 7.55
N PHE A 42 -8.38 10.04 8.03
CA PHE A 42 -9.12 8.80 8.26
C PHE A 42 -9.50 8.63 9.73
N GLY A 43 -9.36 9.68 10.55
CA GLY A 43 -9.57 9.62 11.99
C GLY A 43 -8.31 9.27 12.76
N SER A 44 -8.29 9.66 14.04
CA SER A 44 -7.11 9.54 14.90
C SER A 44 -6.68 8.09 15.11
N ILE A 45 -5.38 7.88 15.31
CA ILE A 45 -4.80 6.59 15.66
C ILE A 45 -5.26 6.07 17.03
N GLY A 46 -5.62 6.96 17.97
CA GLY A 46 -6.17 6.61 19.27
C GLY A 46 -5.20 5.88 20.20
N THR A 47 -5.75 5.22 21.22
CA THR A 47 -5.01 4.41 22.20
C THR A 47 -5.05 2.94 21.80
N THR A 48 -3.94 2.21 22.01
CA THR A 48 -3.83 0.77 21.71
C THR A 48 -5.03 -0.03 22.26
N GLY A 49 -5.73 -0.74 21.37
CA GLY A 49 -6.88 -1.59 21.68
C GLY A 49 -8.22 -0.87 21.75
N ALA A 50 -8.26 0.46 21.63
CA ALA A 50 -9.50 1.24 21.63
C ALA A 50 -10.11 1.35 20.22
N CYS A 51 -11.42 1.57 20.16
CA CYS A 51 -12.11 1.87 18.91
C CYS A 51 -11.67 3.24 18.37
N VAL A 52 -11.66 3.40 17.05
CA VAL A 52 -11.57 4.72 16.40
C VAL A 52 -12.77 5.58 16.81
N GLN A 53 -12.50 6.75 17.39
CA GLN A 53 -13.52 7.61 18.02
C GLN A 53 -13.96 8.80 17.16
N ASN A 54 -13.21 9.15 16.12
CA ASN A 54 -13.47 10.35 15.32
C ASN A 54 -13.17 10.13 13.83
N GLY A 55 -13.61 11.10 13.03
CA GLY A 55 -13.49 11.08 11.59
C GLY A 55 -14.43 10.14 10.85
N PRO A 56 -14.24 9.97 9.54
CA PRO A 56 -15.23 9.36 8.65
C PRO A 56 -15.53 7.88 8.98
N TYR A 57 -14.64 7.23 9.74
CA TYR A 57 -14.77 5.82 10.12
C TYR A 57 -15.10 5.64 11.62
N ALA A 58 -15.42 6.71 12.34
CA ALA A 58 -15.94 6.62 13.69
C ALA A 58 -17.22 5.76 13.72
N GLY A 59 -17.25 4.75 14.60
CA GLY A 59 -18.38 3.83 14.72
C GLY A 59 -18.46 2.76 13.62
N MET A 60 -17.49 2.68 12.71
CA MET A 60 -17.38 1.57 11.75
C MET A 60 -17.28 0.23 12.49
N LYS A 61 -18.01 -0.77 11.99
CA LYS A 61 -18.06 -2.11 12.58
C LYS A 61 -17.72 -3.19 11.55
N PRO A 62 -16.43 -3.52 11.36
CA PRO A 62 -16.03 -4.66 10.54
C PRO A 62 -16.65 -5.96 11.07
N ASN A 63 -16.90 -6.92 10.17
CA ASN A 63 -17.58 -8.18 10.51
C ASN A 63 -16.62 -9.38 10.67
N PHE A 64 -15.36 -9.23 10.28
CA PHE A 64 -14.35 -10.29 10.32
C PHE A 64 -13.21 -9.89 11.26
N PRO A 65 -12.66 -10.79 12.10
CA PRO A 65 -13.01 -12.20 12.22
C PRO A 65 -14.37 -12.42 12.91
N GLU A 66 -14.78 -11.45 13.71
CA GLU A 66 -16.13 -11.31 14.26
C GLU A 66 -16.55 -9.83 14.20
N ARG A 67 -17.81 -9.53 14.51
CA ARG A 67 -18.28 -8.14 14.50
C ARG A 67 -17.70 -7.35 15.67
N HIS A 68 -16.88 -6.35 15.38
CA HIS A 68 -16.24 -5.48 16.37
C HIS A 68 -16.22 -4.03 15.88
N CYS A 69 -15.74 -3.09 16.69
CA CYS A 69 -15.46 -1.73 16.20
C CYS A 69 -14.10 -1.70 15.52
N LEU A 70 -13.90 -0.83 14.51
CA LEU A 70 -12.57 -0.61 13.93
C LEU A 70 -11.59 -0.15 15.01
N LYS A 71 -10.46 -0.85 15.17
CA LYS A 71 -9.43 -0.51 16.15
C LYS A 71 -8.16 -0.02 15.48
N ARG A 72 -7.54 0.97 16.12
CA ARG A 72 -6.17 1.44 15.86
C ARG A 72 -5.48 1.62 17.22
N GLY A 73 -4.19 1.89 17.21
CA GLY A 73 -3.54 2.45 18.38
C GLY A 73 -2.03 2.29 18.36
N PHE A 74 -1.38 3.45 18.24
CA PHE A 74 0.06 3.55 18.13
C PHE A 74 0.75 3.01 19.37
N ASN A 75 1.61 2.01 19.17
CA ASN A 75 2.42 1.47 20.26
C ASN A 75 3.80 2.12 20.26
N LEU A 76 4.00 3.11 21.14
CA LEU A 76 5.27 3.81 21.33
C LEU A 76 6.45 2.86 21.67
N SER A 77 6.17 1.68 22.23
CA SER A 77 7.21 0.72 22.62
C SER A 77 7.68 -0.17 21.49
N SER A 78 6.94 -0.25 20.38
CA SER A 78 7.28 -1.13 19.24
C SER A 78 7.28 -0.42 17.89
N ALA A 79 6.77 0.82 17.81
CA ALA A 79 6.86 1.59 16.59
C ALA A 79 8.30 2.08 16.38
N GLU A 80 8.79 1.94 15.15
CA GLU A 80 10.15 2.31 14.76
C GLU A 80 10.13 3.27 13.55
N PRO A 81 9.63 4.52 13.71
CA PRO A 81 9.41 5.44 12.57
C PRO A 81 10.64 5.87 11.79
N GLU A 82 11.82 5.68 12.34
CA GLU A 82 13.09 5.94 11.66
C GLU A 82 13.35 4.99 10.47
N GLN A 83 12.50 3.98 10.27
CA GLN A 83 12.80 2.82 9.42
C GLN A 83 12.08 2.86 8.07
N TRP A 84 11.20 3.84 7.91
CA TRP A 84 10.57 4.21 6.65
C TRP A 84 10.89 5.66 6.29
N THR A 85 12.03 6.18 6.73
CA THR A 85 12.52 7.49 6.28
C THR A 85 12.87 7.48 4.81
N ASN A 86 12.88 8.65 4.18
CA ASN A 86 13.35 8.79 2.80
C ASN A 86 14.72 8.15 2.60
N MET A 87 15.65 8.30 3.55
CA MET A 87 16.98 7.67 3.47
C MET A 87 16.90 6.14 3.40
N GLU A 88 16.06 5.51 4.23
CA GLU A 88 15.88 4.06 4.21
C GLU A 88 15.22 3.61 2.89
N ILE A 89 14.19 4.32 2.42
CA ILE A 89 13.56 4.00 1.14
C ILE A 89 14.58 4.08 0.00
N HIS A 90 15.42 5.12 -0.07
CA HIS A 90 16.47 5.23 -1.09
C HIS A 90 17.45 4.05 -1.08
N LYS A 91 17.73 3.44 0.07
CA LYS A 91 18.55 2.22 0.14
C LYS A 91 17.82 1.02 -0.46
N ILE A 92 16.54 0.87 -0.14
CA ILE A 92 15.68 -0.22 -0.65
C ILE A 92 15.56 -0.14 -2.18
N MET A 93 15.35 1.06 -2.74
CA MET A 93 15.19 1.27 -4.19
C MET A 93 16.44 0.89 -5.01
N ARG A 94 17.61 0.73 -4.36
CA ARG A 94 18.87 0.36 -5.02
C ARG A 94 19.08 -1.15 -5.17
N TYR A 95 18.25 -2.00 -4.57
CA TYR A 95 18.41 -3.44 -4.76
C TYR A 95 18.27 -3.80 -6.24
N PRO A 96 19.17 -4.65 -6.78
CA PRO A 96 19.21 -4.91 -8.21
C PRO A 96 18.12 -5.89 -8.66
N ASP A 97 17.66 -6.75 -7.76
CA ASP A 97 16.72 -7.83 -8.01
C ASP A 97 15.45 -7.74 -7.15
N PHE A 98 14.38 -8.34 -7.65
CA PHE A 98 13.06 -8.36 -7.01
C PHE A 98 13.08 -8.97 -5.61
N LEU A 99 13.79 -10.07 -5.39
CA LEU A 99 13.71 -10.79 -4.12
C LEU A 99 14.29 -9.97 -2.96
N ASN A 100 15.42 -9.29 -3.19
CA ASN A 100 16.01 -8.40 -2.19
C ASN A 100 15.19 -7.11 -2.00
N PHE A 101 14.66 -6.53 -3.08
CA PHE A 101 13.76 -5.38 -3.02
C PHE A 101 12.49 -5.70 -2.23
N TRP A 102 11.80 -6.78 -2.60
CA TRP A 102 10.57 -7.26 -1.95
C TRP A 102 10.83 -7.57 -0.49
N ASN A 103 11.87 -8.33 -0.16
CA ASN A 103 12.13 -8.73 1.21
C ASN A 103 12.35 -7.52 2.14
N LYS A 104 12.95 -6.44 1.64
CA LYS A 104 13.13 -5.20 2.40
C LYS A 104 11.90 -4.30 2.41
N THR A 105 11.10 -4.29 1.34
CA THR A 105 9.87 -3.51 1.29
C THR A 105 8.78 -4.15 2.18
N GLU A 106 8.55 -5.45 2.02
CA GLU A 106 7.51 -6.23 2.72
C GLU A 106 7.84 -6.40 4.21
N ARG A 107 8.99 -7.02 4.53
CA ARG A 107 9.31 -7.40 5.92
C ARG A 107 9.90 -6.29 6.77
N TRP A 108 10.03 -5.09 6.21
CA TRP A 108 10.56 -3.93 6.90
C TRP A 108 9.56 -2.81 6.88
N THR A 109 9.49 -2.04 5.79
CA THR A 109 8.70 -0.81 5.76
C THR A 109 7.21 -1.07 5.81
N HIS A 110 6.71 -2.07 5.08
CA HIS A 110 5.31 -2.47 5.11
C HIS A 110 4.91 -2.97 6.52
N ASP A 111 5.58 -4.01 7.02
CA ASP A 111 5.27 -4.58 8.34
C ASP A 111 5.36 -3.53 9.47
N ARG A 112 6.38 -2.66 9.44
CA ARG A 112 6.58 -1.65 10.50
C ARG A 112 5.51 -0.56 10.48
N VAL A 113 5.01 -0.16 9.32
CA VAL A 113 3.91 0.82 9.24
C VAL A 113 2.58 0.18 9.67
N HIS A 114 2.32 -1.07 9.28
CA HIS A 114 1.21 -1.86 9.84
C HIS A 114 1.28 -1.91 11.37
N ASN A 115 2.46 -2.24 11.91
CA ASN A 115 2.71 -2.31 13.35
C ASN A 115 2.51 -0.98 14.06
N ALA A 116 2.95 0.11 13.42
CA ALA A 116 2.82 1.46 13.96
C ALA A 116 1.35 1.89 14.07
N ILE A 117 0.50 1.54 13.11
CA ILE A 117 -0.94 1.88 13.17
C ILE A 117 -1.66 1.08 14.27
N GLY A 118 -1.31 -0.21 14.41
CA GLY A 118 -1.90 -1.06 15.44
C GLY A 118 -3.34 -1.50 15.14
N GLY A 119 -3.96 -2.20 16.09
CA GLY A 119 -5.36 -2.62 15.98
C GLY A 119 -5.61 -3.56 14.80
N ASP A 120 -6.64 -3.31 14.00
CA ASP A 120 -6.95 -4.13 12.83
C ASP A 120 -5.79 -4.15 11.82
N MET A 121 -5.02 -3.06 11.69
CA MET A 121 -3.88 -2.97 10.78
C MET A 121 -2.74 -3.92 11.13
N LEU A 122 -2.67 -4.45 12.35
CA LEU A 122 -1.67 -5.46 12.75
C LEU A 122 -2.03 -6.89 12.31
N GLU A 123 -3.28 -7.12 11.95
CA GLU A 123 -3.85 -8.46 11.86
C GLU A 123 -3.96 -8.93 10.41
N HIS A 124 -4.21 -10.22 10.20
CA HIS A 124 -4.46 -10.78 8.86
C HIS A 124 -5.71 -10.22 8.15
N TYR A 125 -6.49 -9.41 8.88
CA TYR A 125 -7.67 -8.70 8.42
C TYR A 125 -7.47 -7.18 8.42
N SER A 126 -6.22 -6.72 8.27
CA SER A 126 -5.88 -5.31 8.07
C SER A 126 -6.69 -4.58 6.99
N PRO A 127 -7.20 -5.22 5.90
CA PRO A 127 -8.11 -4.55 4.98
C PRO A 127 -9.46 -4.08 5.57
N ASN A 128 -9.78 -4.47 6.81
CA ASN A 128 -10.91 -3.88 7.56
C ASN A 128 -10.75 -2.37 7.76
N ASP A 129 -9.51 -1.90 7.91
CA ASP A 129 -9.20 -0.48 8.02
C ASP A 129 -9.02 0.13 6.62
N PRO A 130 -9.80 1.15 6.24
CA PRO A 130 -9.65 1.80 4.94
C PRO A 130 -8.28 2.42 4.68
N LEU A 131 -7.47 2.68 5.73
CA LEU A 131 -6.07 3.07 5.59
C LEU A 131 -5.21 2.02 4.87
N PHE A 132 -5.59 0.74 4.95
CA PHE A 132 -4.93 -0.36 4.26
C PHE A 132 -4.71 -0.05 2.77
N TYR A 133 -5.72 0.49 2.10
CA TYR A 133 -5.65 0.72 0.66
C TYR A 133 -4.68 1.86 0.29
N LEU A 134 -4.57 2.88 1.14
CA LEU A 134 -3.62 3.98 0.93
C LEU A 134 -2.19 3.55 1.30
N HIS A 135 -2.06 2.69 2.30
CA HIS A 135 -0.80 2.03 2.62
C HIS A 135 -0.33 1.16 1.42
N HIS A 136 -1.15 0.22 0.96
CA HIS A 136 -0.76 -0.62 -0.17
C HIS A 136 -0.58 0.14 -1.50
N ALA A 137 -1.25 1.29 -1.69
CA ALA A 137 -0.95 2.16 -2.82
C ALA A 137 0.48 2.73 -2.78
N GLN A 138 1.01 3.08 -1.60
CA GLN A 138 2.41 3.51 -1.49
C GLN A 138 3.40 2.34 -1.66
N ILE A 139 3.05 1.11 -1.22
CA ILE A 139 3.87 -0.07 -1.53
C ILE A 139 3.92 -0.33 -3.05
N ASP A 140 2.76 -0.28 -3.71
CA ASP A 140 2.65 -0.42 -5.16
C ASP A 140 3.38 0.71 -5.91
N ARG A 141 3.34 1.94 -5.38
CA ARG A 141 4.16 3.06 -5.87
C ARG A 141 5.65 2.76 -5.80
N MET A 142 6.14 2.30 -4.64
CA MET A 142 7.55 1.92 -4.48
C MET A 142 7.94 0.83 -5.48
N TRP A 143 7.09 -0.17 -5.68
CA TRP A 143 7.36 -1.22 -6.67
C TRP A 143 7.38 -0.68 -8.11
N THR A 144 6.42 0.17 -8.46
CA THR A 144 6.33 0.82 -9.78
C THR A 144 7.59 1.66 -10.07
N LEU A 145 8.02 2.48 -9.11
CA LEU A 145 9.23 3.29 -9.21
C LEU A 145 10.49 2.43 -9.31
N TRP A 146 10.56 1.34 -8.54
CA TRP A 146 11.70 0.41 -8.59
C TRP A 146 11.78 -0.27 -9.94
N GLN A 147 10.65 -0.75 -10.48
CA GLN A 147 10.60 -1.29 -11.82
C GLN A 147 11.05 -0.25 -12.84
N GLY A 148 10.64 1.01 -12.66
CA GLY A 148 11.09 2.15 -13.44
C GLY A 148 10.94 1.90 -14.94
N ARG A 149 9.87 1.20 -15.35
CA ARG A 149 9.62 0.73 -16.73
C ARG A 149 10.79 0.01 -17.42
N ASN A 150 11.76 -0.49 -16.65
CA ASN A 150 12.86 -1.28 -17.15
C ASN A 150 12.36 -2.68 -17.51
N LYS A 151 12.56 -3.13 -18.75
CA LYS A 151 12.06 -4.44 -19.22
C LYS A 151 12.51 -5.60 -18.35
N THR A 152 13.75 -5.57 -17.84
CA THR A 152 14.26 -6.62 -16.95
C THR A 152 13.47 -6.64 -15.65
N ARG A 153 13.27 -5.48 -15.01
CA ARG A 153 12.53 -5.38 -13.74
C ARG A 153 11.01 -5.59 -13.87
N LEU A 154 10.42 -5.24 -15.01
CA LEU A 154 9.01 -5.55 -15.32
C LEU A 154 8.75 -7.06 -15.45
N SER A 155 9.79 -7.86 -15.65
CA SER A 155 9.71 -9.32 -15.64
C SER A 155 10.41 -9.96 -14.44
N ASP A 156 10.98 -9.15 -13.53
CA ASP A 156 11.72 -9.66 -12.39
C ASP A 156 10.74 -10.03 -11.28
N TYR A 157 10.54 -11.34 -11.12
CA TYR A 157 9.66 -11.95 -10.14
C TYR A 157 10.27 -13.29 -9.74
N ALA A 158 10.48 -13.46 -8.44
CA ALA A 158 11.22 -14.59 -7.90
C ALA A 158 10.72 -14.93 -6.49
N GLY A 159 11.19 -16.06 -5.96
CA GLY A 159 10.76 -16.61 -4.68
C GLY A 159 9.85 -17.82 -4.88
N ASN A 160 9.14 -18.18 -3.82
CA ASN A 160 8.30 -19.37 -3.80
C ASN A 160 6.84 -18.98 -3.58
N THR A 161 5.92 -19.80 -4.10
CA THR A 161 4.47 -19.66 -3.93
C THR A 161 3.99 -19.79 -2.48
N SER A 162 4.89 -20.14 -1.55
CA SER A 162 4.61 -20.17 -0.12
C SER A 162 5.84 -19.72 0.67
N HIS A 163 5.63 -19.15 1.85
CA HIS A 163 6.73 -18.71 2.71
C HIS A 163 7.52 -19.89 3.27
N ASN A 164 8.83 -19.70 3.46
CA ASN A 164 9.74 -20.63 4.14
C ASN A 164 9.81 -22.05 3.56
N THR A 165 9.37 -22.24 2.31
CA THR A 165 9.59 -23.47 1.54
C THR A 165 10.68 -23.23 0.50
N THR A 166 11.34 -24.31 0.07
CA THR A 166 12.24 -24.34 -1.11
C THR A 166 11.58 -24.96 -2.34
N LYS A 167 10.30 -25.33 -2.22
CA LYS A 167 9.49 -25.96 -3.27
C LYS A 167 8.52 -24.95 -3.87
N ASN A 168 8.15 -25.20 -5.13
CA ASN A 168 7.15 -24.46 -5.90
C ASN A 168 7.54 -22.98 -6.11
N MET A 169 8.47 -22.75 -7.04
CA MET A 169 8.86 -21.40 -7.47
C MET A 169 7.66 -20.64 -8.00
N ALA A 170 7.55 -19.37 -7.62
CA ALA A 170 6.52 -18.49 -8.14
C ALA A 170 6.88 -18.05 -9.57
N LEU A 171 5.89 -18.05 -10.46
CA LEU A 171 6.06 -17.78 -11.89
C LEU A 171 5.14 -16.64 -12.34
N LEU A 172 5.58 -15.90 -13.36
CA LEU A 172 4.73 -14.90 -14.01
C LEU A 172 3.44 -15.49 -14.61
N SER A 173 3.43 -16.79 -14.92
CA SER A 173 2.25 -17.50 -15.41
C SER A 173 1.26 -17.89 -14.31
N ASP A 174 1.63 -17.78 -13.04
CA ASP A 174 0.77 -18.19 -11.93
C ASP A 174 -0.49 -17.33 -11.89
N ILE A 175 -1.61 -17.99 -11.62
CA ILE A 175 -2.92 -17.34 -11.54
C ILE A 175 -3.11 -16.79 -10.13
N MET A 176 -3.22 -15.47 -10.03
CA MET A 176 -3.68 -14.79 -8.83
C MET A 176 -5.20 -14.94 -8.74
N THR A 177 -5.63 -15.80 -7.80
CA THR A 177 -7.04 -16.04 -7.53
C THR A 177 -7.59 -14.96 -6.63
N ILE A 178 -8.63 -14.25 -7.08
CA ILE A 178 -9.22 -13.13 -6.33
C ILE A 178 -10.60 -13.44 -5.75
N LEU A 179 -10.89 -14.74 -5.57
CA LEU A 179 -12.00 -15.26 -4.78
C LEU A 179 -13.38 -14.64 -5.09
N GLY A 180 -13.64 -14.37 -6.38
CA GLY A 180 -14.91 -13.81 -6.85
C GLY A 180 -15.05 -12.29 -6.71
N LEU A 181 -14.03 -11.60 -6.16
CA LEU A 181 -14.01 -10.14 -6.06
C LEU A 181 -13.66 -9.44 -7.39
N GLY A 182 -13.37 -10.22 -8.45
CA GLY A 182 -13.12 -9.74 -9.81
C GLY A 182 -12.63 -10.85 -10.75
N LYS A 183 -12.04 -10.45 -11.90
CA LYS A 183 -11.40 -11.36 -12.85
C LYS A 183 -10.01 -11.83 -12.38
N ASN A 184 -9.81 -13.15 -12.25
CA ASN A 184 -8.48 -13.75 -12.05
C ASN A 184 -7.48 -13.30 -13.12
N ARG A 185 -6.25 -13.04 -12.70
CA ARG A 185 -5.18 -12.52 -13.55
C ARG A 185 -3.91 -13.34 -13.33
N THR A 186 -3.05 -13.43 -14.34
CA THR A 186 -1.71 -13.97 -14.12
C THR A 186 -0.84 -12.91 -13.45
N VAL A 187 0.17 -13.32 -12.69
CA VAL A 187 1.17 -12.39 -12.10
C VAL A 187 1.75 -11.48 -13.18
N GLY A 188 2.20 -12.05 -14.30
CA GLY A 188 2.75 -11.30 -15.44
C GLY A 188 1.80 -10.24 -16.02
N SER A 189 0.48 -10.44 -15.92
CA SER A 189 -0.50 -9.47 -16.41
C SER A 189 -0.66 -8.24 -15.52
N VAL A 190 -0.08 -8.24 -14.31
CA VAL A 190 -0.14 -7.10 -13.37
C VAL A 190 1.22 -6.46 -13.10
N MET A 191 2.30 -6.94 -13.74
CA MET A 191 3.64 -6.41 -13.51
C MET A 191 3.87 -5.01 -14.09
N ASP A 192 2.99 -4.53 -14.98
CA ASP A 192 3.08 -3.18 -15.57
C ASP A 192 1.74 -2.46 -15.36
N THR A 193 1.76 -1.41 -14.54
CA THR A 193 0.60 -0.58 -14.18
C THR A 193 -0.06 0.08 -15.38
N ARG A 194 0.63 0.18 -16.51
CA ARG A 194 0.14 0.80 -17.76
C ARG A 194 -0.31 -0.22 -18.80
N ALA A 195 -0.14 -1.51 -18.55
CA ALA A 195 -0.48 -2.57 -19.48
C ALA A 195 -1.70 -3.38 -19.03
N ASN A 196 -2.19 -4.25 -19.92
CA ASN A 196 -3.18 -5.29 -19.61
C ASN A 196 -4.47 -4.76 -18.94
N GLY A 197 -4.86 -3.52 -19.25
CA GLY A 197 -6.06 -2.88 -18.71
C GLY A 197 -5.98 -2.53 -17.22
N LEU A 198 -4.77 -2.36 -16.66
CA LEU A 198 -4.58 -1.67 -15.39
C LEU A 198 -4.66 -0.15 -15.57
N CYS A 199 -3.90 0.37 -16.55
CA CYS A 199 -3.98 1.74 -17.06
C CYS A 199 -3.94 2.84 -15.98
N TYR A 200 -3.00 2.77 -15.03
CA TYR A 200 -2.81 3.82 -14.02
C TYR A 200 -1.33 4.23 -13.85
N MET A 201 -1.12 5.43 -13.29
CA MET A 201 0.20 6.00 -13.02
C MET A 201 0.20 6.82 -11.73
N TYR A 202 1.33 6.83 -11.01
CA TYR A 202 1.56 7.71 -9.86
C TYR A 202 1.99 9.11 -10.33
N ASP A 203 1.60 10.14 -9.59
CA ASP A 203 1.83 11.56 -9.92
C ASP A 203 3.29 11.99 -9.93
N ASP A 204 4.16 11.24 -9.26
CA ASP A 204 5.61 11.47 -9.18
C ASP A 204 6.45 10.40 -9.88
N ASP A 205 5.81 9.58 -10.73
CA ASP A 205 6.51 8.73 -11.66
C ASP A 205 7.35 9.60 -12.62
N GLU A 206 8.69 9.51 -12.59
CA GLU A 206 9.59 10.33 -13.41
C GLU A 206 9.30 10.22 -14.91
N TYR A 207 8.69 9.12 -15.36
CA TYR A 207 8.23 8.97 -16.74
C TYR A 207 7.00 9.84 -17.07
N GLN A 208 6.28 10.38 -16.08
CA GLN A 208 5.28 11.46 -16.27
C GLN A 208 5.96 12.74 -16.79
N LEU A 209 7.14 13.09 -16.26
CA LEU A 209 7.82 14.36 -16.56
C LEU A 209 8.37 14.42 -17.99
N ASN A 210 8.58 13.25 -18.60
CA ASN A 210 9.14 13.12 -19.95
C ASN A 210 8.08 12.82 -21.04
N LEU A 211 6.79 12.76 -20.70
CA LEU A 211 5.71 12.44 -21.65
C LEU A 211 4.71 13.61 -21.78
N THR A 212 4.35 13.95 -23.03
CA THR A 212 3.17 14.76 -23.39
C THR A 212 2.26 13.90 -24.30
N PRO A 213 1.15 14.42 -24.84
CA PRO A 213 -0.24 14.37 -24.36
C PRO A 213 -0.86 13.00 -24.00
N GLU A 214 -0.12 11.88 -24.06
CA GLU A 214 -0.65 10.53 -23.79
C GLU A 214 -1.05 10.26 -22.33
N ILE A 215 -0.75 11.19 -21.40
CA ILE A 215 -1.06 11.09 -19.97
C ILE A 215 -2.57 11.01 -19.71
N ASN A 216 -3.41 11.61 -20.57
CA ASN A 216 -4.86 11.66 -20.35
C ASN A 216 -5.56 10.30 -20.47
N ASN A 217 -4.88 9.25 -20.93
CA ASN A 217 -5.43 7.90 -21.07
C ASN A 217 -5.23 7.03 -19.82
N TYR A 218 -4.59 7.55 -18.76
CA TYR A 218 -4.28 6.80 -17.55
C TYR A 218 -4.99 7.39 -16.34
N ASP A 219 -5.55 6.51 -15.50
CA ASP A 219 -6.02 6.88 -14.18
C ASP A 219 -4.82 7.36 -13.34
N ARG A 220 -5.00 8.43 -12.56
CA ARG A 220 -3.95 8.93 -11.65
C ARG A 220 -4.09 8.32 -10.26
N VAL A 221 -2.96 8.06 -9.63
CA VAL A 221 -2.85 7.80 -8.20
C VAL A 221 -2.04 8.95 -7.60
N MET A 222 -2.66 9.72 -6.72
CA MET A 222 -2.14 11.02 -6.27
C MET A 222 -1.77 10.96 -4.80
N ILE A 223 -0.79 11.75 -4.37
CA ILE A 223 -0.45 11.83 -2.95
C ILE A 223 -1.61 12.44 -2.15
N VAL A 224 -1.84 11.94 -0.94
CA VAL A 224 -2.66 12.69 0.04
C VAL A 224 -1.93 13.99 0.35
N GLN A 225 -2.59 15.12 0.06
CA GLN A 225 -2.06 16.46 0.32
C GLN A 225 -2.29 16.90 1.76
#